data_AF-A0A7S3Z8I6-F1
#
_entry.id   AF-A0A7S3Z8I6-F1
#
_cell.length_a   1.000
_cell.length_b   1.000
_cell.length_c   1.000
_cell.angle_alpha   90.00
_cell.angle_beta   90.00
_cell.angle_gamma   90.00
#
_symmetry.space_group_name_H-M   'P 1'
#
loop_
_entity.id
_entity.type
_entity.pdbx_description
1 polymer ?
#
loop_
_entity_poly.entity_id
_entity_poly.type
_entity_poly.pdbx_seq_one_letter_code
_entity_poly.pdbx_strand_id
1 'polypeptide(L)'
;DGKAEVKLMSNTGAVEIHPASVLWNHTDYRYPFLIYHEKVKTSKVYLRDATMITPYSLLLFGGNIKVDHTMGQVVVDEWIRFNVPAQHAVLIHQLRMEINNLLQRKITDPKYDALSCAQSNKVVQAVSTLMKSEG
;
A
#
# COMPACT_ATOMS: atom_id res chain seq x y z
N ASP A 1 1.30 -23.74 -23.99
CA ASP A 1 0.73 -23.11 -22.78
C ASP A 1 1.34 -21.75 -22.52
N GLY A 2 0.76 -20.70 -23.13
CA GLY A 2 1.24 -19.32 -23.01
C GLY A 2 0.65 -18.64 -21.78
N LYS A 3 1.33 -18.69 -20.64
CA LYS A 3 1.01 -17.80 -19.53
C LYS A 3 1.34 -16.37 -19.95
N ALA A 4 0.37 -15.47 -19.87
CA ALA A 4 0.57 -14.06 -20.16
C ALA A 4 1.65 -13.50 -19.23
N GLU A 5 2.67 -12.85 -19.79
CA GLU A 5 3.74 -12.22 -19.04
C GLU A 5 3.19 -11.01 -18.27
N VAL A 6 3.36 -11.00 -16.94
CA VAL A 6 2.87 -9.91 -16.10
C VAL A 6 3.77 -8.68 -16.31
N LYS A 7 3.21 -7.63 -16.92
CA LYS A 7 3.93 -6.39 -17.15
C LYS A 7 3.89 -5.50 -15.91
N LEU A 8 5.05 -5.26 -15.29
CA LEU A 8 5.17 -4.35 -14.16
C LEU A 8 5.38 -2.91 -14.63
N MET A 9 4.67 -1.99 -13.99
CA MET A 9 4.66 -0.56 -14.34
C MET A 9 4.89 0.28 -13.10
N SER A 10 5.71 1.32 -13.26
CA SER A 10 5.86 2.42 -12.30
C SER A 10 5.28 3.71 -12.90
N ASN A 11 5.17 4.76 -12.09
CA ASN A 11 4.89 6.11 -12.59
C ASN A 11 5.94 6.63 -13.60
N THR A 12 7.13 6.03 -13.64
CA THR A 12 8.20 6.36 -14.60
C THR A 12 8.29 5.43 -15.81
N GLY A 13 7.33 4.51 -15.97
CA GLY A 13 7.28 3.54 -17.07
C GLY A 13 7.52 2.09 -16.66
N ALA A 14 7.77 1.24 -17.66
CA ALA A 14 7.93 -0.20 -17.49
C ALA A 14 9.18 -0.54 -16.68
N VAL A 15 9.07 -1.54 -15.81
CA VAL A 15 10.13 -2.03 -14.94
C VAL A 15 10.14 -3.56 -14.95
N GLU A 16 11.29 -4.15 -14.63
CA GLU A 16 11.44 -5.60 -14.44
C GLU A 16 11.98 -5.88 -13.03
N ILE A 17 11.71 -7.06 -12.48
CA ILE A 17 12.35 -7.49 -11.24
C ILE A 17 13.83 -7.77 -11.54
N HIS A 18 14.75 -7.49 -10.62
CA HIS A 18 16.16 -7.84 -10.81
C HIS A 18 16.38 -9.35 -10.62
N PRO A 19 17.29 -10.02 -11.37
CA PRO A 19 17.55 -11.45 -11.23
C PRO A 19 18.00 -11.92 -9.83
N ALA A 20 18.59 -11.02 -9.05
CA ALA A 20 18.98 -11.29 -7.67
C ALA A 20 17.82 -11.22 -6.65
N SER A 21 16.65 -10.73 -7.07
CA SER A 21 15.46 -10.65 -6.21
C SER A 21 14.81 -12.01 -6.06
N VAL A 22 14.26 -12.29 -4.87
CA VAL A 22 13.43 -13.49 -4.65
C VAL A 22 12.18 -13.52 -5.54
N LEU A 23 11.74 -12.36 -6.04
CA LEU A 23 10.58 -12.24 -6.93
C LEU A 23 10.90 -12.43 -8.42
N TRP A 24 12.15 -12.66 -8.82
CA TRP A 24 12.55 -12.70 -10.24
C TRP A 24 11.76 -13.71 -11.07
N ASN A 25 11.60 -14.94 -10.56
CA ASN A 25 10.88 -16.01 -11.24
C ASN A 25 9.41 -16.15 -10.77
N HIS A 26 8.91 -15.19 -9.98
CA HIS A 26 7.53 -15.22 -9.53
C HIS A 26 6.61 -14.69 -10.63
N THR A 27 5.69 -15.54 -11.09
CA THR A 27 4.68 -15.17 -12.10
C THR A 27 3.27 -15.15 -11.52
N ASP A 28 3.10 -15.63 -10.29
CA ASP A 28 1.83 -15.67 -9.58
C ASP A 28 1.84 -14.64 -8.45
N TYR A 29 1.24 -13.48 -8.71
CA TYR A 29 1.08 -12.41 -7.74
C TYR A 29 -0.32 -12.47 -7.15
N ARG A 30 -0.42 -12.80 -5.85
CA ARG A 30 -1.70 -12.75 -5.09
C ARG A 30 -2.35 -11.37 -5.14
N TYR A 31 -1.52 -10.32 -5.18
CA TYR A 31 -1.96 -8.92 -5.24
C TYR A 31 -1.24 -8.16 -6.36
N PRO A 32 -1.90 -7.21 -7.05
CA PRO A 32 -1.34 -6.52 -8.23
C PRO A 32 -0.36 -5.40 -7.88
N PHE A 33 0.13 -5.33 -6.64
CA PHE A 33 0.95 -4.22 -6.15
C PHE A 33 2.25 -4.71 -5.51
N LEU A 34 3.34 -4.03 -5.86
CA LEU A 34 4.68 -4.22 -5.32
C LEU A 34 5.20 -2.89 -4.79
N ILE A 35 5.86 -2.93 -3.64
CA ILE A 35 6.74 -1.84 -3.20
C ILE A 35 8.17 -2.24 -3.47
N TYR A 36 9.04 -1.26 -3.70
CA TYR A 36 10.47 -1.48 -3.89
C TYR A 36 11.29 -0.45 -3.12
N HIS A 37 12.51 -0.83 -2.76
CA HIS A 37 13.46 0.08 -2.12
C HIS A 37 14.41 0.70 -3.14
N GLU A 38 14.99 -0.11 -4.03
CA GLU A 38 16.01 0.32 -4.98
C GLU A 38 15.60 0.05 -6.43
N LYS A 39 15.76 1.07 -7.27
CA LYS A 39 15.56 1.01 -8.73
C LYS A 39 16.86 1.35 -9.43
N VAL A 40 17.35 0.44 -10.27
CA VAL A 40 18.61 0.58 -11.00
C VAL A 40 18.37 0.51 -12.50
N LYS A 41 19.12 1.31 -13.28
CA LYS A 41 19.09 1.26 -14.75
C LYS A 41 20.43 0.77 -15.28
N THR A 42 20.42 -0.38 -15.94
CA THR A 42 21.58 -0.93 -16.66
C THR A 42 21.19 -1.15 -18.12
N SER A 43 20.90 -2.39 -18.52
CA SER A 43 20.31 -2.73 -19.82
C SER A 43 18.82 -2.38 -19.88
N LYS A 44 18.10 -2.58 -18.76
CA LYS A 44 16.71 -2.19 -18.53
C LYS A 44 16.58 -1.54 -17.15
N VAL A 45 15.38 -1.11 -16.79
CA VAL A 45 15.07 -0.59 -15.45
C VAL A 45 14.63 -1.76 -14.57
N TYR A 46 15.40 -2.01 -13.51
CA TYR A 46 15.21 -3.14 -12.60
C TYR A 46 14.87 -2.68 -11.18
N LEU A 47 13.99 -3.43 -10.51
CA LEU A 47 13.72 -3.32 -9.07
C LEU A 47 14.54 -4.39 -8.34
N ARG A 48 15.50 -3.99 -7.47
CA ARG A 48 16.37 -4.96 -6.78
C ARG A 48 15.64 -5.67 -5.66
N ASP A 49 15.11 -4.91 -4.74
CA ASP A 49 14.32 -5.40 -3.62
C ASP A 49 12.88 -4.99 -3.83
N ALA A 50 11.98 -5.97 -3.89
CA ALA A 50 10.56 -5.74 -4.03
C ALA A 50 9.76 -6.68 -3.13
N THR A 51 8.66 -6.17 -2.59
CA THR A 51 7.75 -6.91 -1.71
C THR A 51 6.32 -6.72 -2.22
N MET A 52 5.61 -7.83 -2.36
CA MET A 52 4.17 -7.82 -2.67
C MET A 52 3.38 -7.31 -1.48
N ILE A 53 2.43 -6.42 -1.75
CA ILE A 53 1.61 -5.80 -0.70
C ILE A 53 0.13 -5.85 -1.06
N THR A 54 -0.70 -5.82 -0.04
CA THR A 54 -2.16 -5.78 -0.20
C THR A 54 -2.60 -4.39 -0.68
N PRO A 55 -3.75 -4.29 -1.38
CA PRO A 55 -4.37 -3.00 -1.71
C PRO A 55 -4.62 -2.12 -0.47
N TYR A 56 -5.00 -2.73 0.64
CA TYR A 56 -5.27 -2.02 1.90
C TYR A 56 -4.02 -1.38 2.51
N SER A 57 -2.84 -1.98 2.33
CA SER A 57 -1.58 -1.36 2.73
C SER A 57 -1.34 -0.02 2.01
N LEU A 58 -1.60 0.05 0.70
CA LEU A 58 -1.55 1.31 -0.05
C LEU A 58 -2.67 2.25 0.37
N LEU A 59 -3.90 1.74 0.58
CA LEU A 59 -5.02 2.54 1.03
C LEU A 59 -4.87 3.02 2.47
N LEU A 60 -3.98 2.49 3.31
CA LEU A 60 -3.73 3.00 4.67
C LEU A 60 -2.48 3.89 4.75
N PHE A 61 -1.40 3.51 4.08
CA PHE A 61 -0.09 4.16 4.26
C PHE A 61 0.43 4.86 2.99
N GLY A 62 -0.29 4.77 1.88
CA GLY A 62 0.06 5.44 0.63
C GLY A 62 -0.27 6.94 0.64
N GLY A 63 -0.17 7.54 -0.55
CA GLY A 63 -0.40 8.97 -0.77
C GLY A 63 -1.86 9.42 -0.61
N ASN A 64 -2.15 10.62 -1.12
CA ASN A 64 -3.47 11.23 -1.02
C ASN A 64 -4.56 10.35 -1.68
N ILE A 65 -5.70 10.20 -1.01
CA ILE A 65 -6.86 9.45 -1.52
C ILE A 65 -7.86 10.43 -2.12
N LYS A 66 -8.27 10.18 -3.35
CA LYS A 66 -9.39 10.88 -4.03
C LYS A 66 -10.43 9.86 -4.47
N VAL A 67 -11.71 10.20 -4.34
CA VAL A 67 -12.80 9.40 -4.91
C VAL A 67 -13.09 9.92 -6.31
N ASP A 68 -12.90 9.07 -7.32
CA ASP A 68 -13.31 9.34 -8.68
C ASP A 68 -14.80 8.98 -8.82
N HIS A 69 -15.65 9.98 -8.63
CA HIS A 69 -17.11 9.81 -8.71
C HIS A 69 -17.59 9.40 -10.10
N THR A 70 -16.83 9.71 -11.16
CA THR A 70 -17.20 9.38 -12.54
C THR A 70 -17.00 7.90 -12.81
N MET A 71 -15.90 7.34 -12.33
CA MET A 71 -15.56 5.93 -12.51
C MET A 71 -16.00 5.03 -11.34
N GLY A 72 -16.47 5.61 -10.24
CA GLY A 72 -16.81 4.88 -9.01
C GLY A 72 -15.60 4.23 -8.35
N GLN A 73 -14.41 4.82 -8.52
CA GLN A 73 -13.14 4.24 -8.08
C GLN A 73 -12.44 5.12 -7.05
N VAL A 74 -11.50 4.53 -6.31
CA VAL A 74 -10.63 5.26 -5.39
C VAL A 74 -9.26 5.38 -6.04
N VAL A 75 -8.70 6.59 -6.04
CA VAL A 75 -7.39 6.87 -6.63
C VAL A 75 -6.43 7.30 -5.52
N VAL A 76 -5.29 6.62 -5.41
CA VAL A 76 -4.17 6.98 -4.54
C VAL A 76 -3.08 7.63 -5.37
N ASP A 77 -2.61 8.79 -4.92
CA ASP A 77 -1.49 9.52 -5.53
C ASP A 77 -1.70 9.83 -7.02
N GLU A 78 -2.95 9.98 -7.44
CA GLU A 78 -3.38 10.37 -8.81
C GLU A 78 -3.21 9.30 -9.90
N TRP A 79 -2.49 8.21 -9.66
CA TRP A 79 -2.25 7.17 -10.68
C TRP A 79 -2.66 5.75 -10.26
N ILE A 80 -2.69 5.43 -8.96
CA ILE A 80 -3.01 4.08 -8.48
C ILE A 80 -4.52 3.98 -8.27
N ARG A 81 -5.20 3.13 -9.04
CA ARG A 81 -6.66 2.99 -9.01
C ARG A 81 -7.09 1.72 -8.31
N PHE A 82 -8.09 1.84 -7.45
CA PHE A 82 -8.69 0.75 -6.69
C PHE A 82 -10.16 0.63 -7.03
N ASN A 83 -10.59 -0.59 -7.35
CA ASN A 83 -12.00 -0.94 -7.45
C ASN A 83 -12.50 -1.37 -6.07
N VAL A 84 -12.76 -0.39 -5.22
CA VAL A 84 -13.20 -0.60 -3.83
C VAL A 84 -14.50 0.17 -3.61
N PRO A 85 -15.52 -0.40 -2.95
CA PRO A 85 -16.75 0.31 -2.67
C PRO A 85 -16.48 1.59 -1.88
N ALA A 86 -17.16 2.69 -2.23
CA ALA A 86 -16.96 4.00 -1.61
C ALA A 86 -17.02 3.95 -0.07
N GLN A 87 -17.90 3.11 0.50
CA GLN A 87 -18.03 2.93 1.94
C GLN A 87 -16.73 2.41 2.61
N HIS A 88 -16.01 1.50 1.96
CA HIS A 88 -14.72 0.99 2.45
C HIS A 88 -13.65 2.09 2.38
N ALA A 89 -13.65 2.87 1.29
CA ALA A 89 -12.73 3.98 1.11
C ALA A 89 -12.89 5.05 2.21
N VAL A 90 -14.13 5.39 2.55
CA VAL A 90 -14.46 6.32 3.62
C VAL A 90 -14.00 5.79 4.98
N LEU A 91 -14.25 4.50 5.27
CA LEU A 91 -13.79 3.88 6.52
C LEU A 91 -12.27 3.92 6.65
N ILE A 92 -11.55 3.58 5.58
CA ILE A 92 -10.09 3.64 5.57
C ILE A 92 -9.59 5.08 5.73
N HIS A 93 -10.24 6.05 5.08
CA HIS A 93 -9.90 7.45 5.22
C HIS A 93 -10.05 7.93 6.67
N GLN A 94 -11.14 7.57 7.35
CA GLN A 94 -11.34 7.87 8.77
C GLN A 94 -10.26 7.19 9.63
N LEU A 95 -9.95 5.93 9.34
CA LEU A 95 -8.90 5.21 10.07
C LEU A 95 -7.52 5.87 9.90
N ARG A 96 -7.19 6.37 8.71
CA ARG A 96 -5.97 7.16 8.46
C ARG A 96 -5.92 8.42 9.32
N MET A 97 -7.04 9.14 9.44
CA MET A 97 -7.10 10.34 10.26
C MET A 97 -6.79 10.02 11.73
N GLU A 98 -7.35 8.93 12.26
CA GLU A 98 -7.07 8.49 13.62
C GLU A 98 -5.60 8.08 13.81
N ILE A 99 -5.01 7.35 12.87
CA ILE A 99 -3.57 7.02 12.89
C ILE A 99 -2.73 8.30 12.91
N ASN A 100 -3.04 9.26 12.03
CA ASN A 100 -2.33 10.53 11.97
C ASN A 100 -2.44 11.30 13.28
N ASN A 101 -3.61 11.33 13.91
CA ASN A 101 -3.80 11.96 15.21
C ASN A 101 -2.94 11.29 16.30
N LEU A 102 -2.83 9.96 16.30
CA LEU A 102 -1.95 9.24 17.22
C LEU A 102 -0.47 9.53 16.97
N LEU A 103 -0.05 9.57 15.70
CA LEU A 103 1.31 9.92 15.32
C LEU A 103 1.64 11.36 15.73
N GLN A 104 0.74 12.32 15.53
CA GLN A 104 0.93 13.71 15.97
C GLN A 104 1.09 13.84 17.49
N ARG A 105 0.30 13.08 18.27
CA ARG A 105 0.49 13.01 19.73
C ARG A 105 1.85 12.43 20.09
N LYS A 106 2.28 11.36 19.41
CA LYS A 106 3.61 10.74 19.62
C LYS A 106 4.76 11.65 19.22
N ILE A 107 4.58 12.52 18.22
CA ILE A 107 5.56 13.54 17.82
C ILE A 107 5.65 14.62 18.90
N THR A 108 4.51 15.07 19.43
CA THR A 108 4.44 16.12 20.47
C THR A 108 4.95 15.62 21.82
N ASP A 109 4.63 14.38 22.17
CA ASP A 109 5.15 13.67 23.34
C ASP A 109 5.71 12.30 22.94
N PRO A 110 7.03 12.17 22.73
CA PRO A 110 7.68 10.90 22.41
C PRO A 110 7.45 9.80 23.45
N LYS A 111 7.09 10.14 24.70
CA LYS A 111 6.79 9.17 25.76
C LYS A 111 5.34 8.68 25.73
N TYR A 112 4.47 9.34 24.96
CA TYR A 112 3.08 8.92 24.79
C TYR A 112 3.00 7.46 24.31
N ASP A 113 2.37 6.59 25.08
CA ASP A 113 2.13 5.21 24.67
C ASP A 113 0.69 5.06 24.15
N ALA A 114 0.54 4.92 22.84
CA ALA A 114 -0.75 4.71 22.19
C ALA A 114 -1.42 3.38 22.60
N LEU A 115 -0.68 2.41 23.14
CA LEU A 115 -1.24 1.15 23.60
C LEU A 115 -1.82 1.24 25.02
N SER A 116 -1.33 2.18 25.83
CA SER A 116 -1.77 2.36 27.22
C SER A 116 -3.19 2.92 27.36
N CYS A 117 -3.63 3.76 26.41
CA CYS A 117 -4.97 4.34 26.42
C CYS A 117 -5.95 3.45 25.65
N ALA A 118 -7.08 3.12 26.28
CA ALA A 118 -8.10 2.23 25.71
C ALA A 118 -8.63 2.70 24.33
N GLN A 119 -8.75 4.01 24.12
CA GLN A 119 -9.26 4.55 22.85
C GLN A 119 -8.22 4.48 21.73
N SER A 120 -6.97 4.85 21.99
CA SER A 120 -5.90 4.78 20.99
C SER A 120 -5.53 3.34 20.67
N ASN A 121 -5.58 2.44 21.66
CA ASN A 121 -5.34 1.02 21.45
C ASN A 121 -6.38 0.43 20.48
N LYS A 122 -7.67 0.82 20.58
CA LYS A 122 -8.70 0.38 19.62
C LYS A 122 -8.35 0.73 18.17
N VAL A 123 -7.80 1.91 17.92
CA VAL A 123 -7.35 2.32 16.57
C VAL A 123 -6.22 1.40 16.09
N VAL A 124 -5.21 1.16 16.93
CA VAL A 124 -4.09 0.27 16.60
C VAL A 124 -4.58 -1.17 16.36
N GLN A 125 -5.50 -1.66 17.17
CA GLN A 125 -6.11 -2.98 16.99
C GLN A 125 -6.93 -3.06 15.70
N ALA A 126 -7.67 -2.01 15.34
CA ALA A 126 -8.44 -1.96 14.09
C ALA A 126 -7.52 -2.07 12.87
N VAL A 127 -6.41 -1.32 12.87
CA VAL A 127 -5.39 -1.40 11.80
C VAL A 127 -4.74 -2.79 11.77
N SER A 128 -4.36 -3.34 12.92
CA SER A 128 -3.76 -4.68 13.01
C SER A 128 -4.72 -5.75 12.51
N THR A 129 -6.01 -5.64 12.84
CA THR A 129 -7.05 -6.57 12.38
C THR A 129 -7.24 -6.48 10.87
N LEU A 130 -7.35 -5.27 10.33
CA LEU A 130 -7.47 -5.04 8.89
C LEU A 130 -6.26 -5.58 8.11
N MET A 131 -5.04 -5.41 8.64
CA MET A 131 -3.85 -5.95 7.97
C MET A 131 -3.74 -7.47 8.05
N LYS A 132 -4.24 -8.08 9.13
CA LYS A 132 -4.24 -9.55 9.29
C LYS A 132 -5.32 -10.24 8.48
N SER A 133 -6.48 -9.63 8.29
CA SER A 133 -7.57 -10.22 7.49
C SER A 133 -7.20 -10.36 6.01
N GLU A 134 -6.23 -9.57 5.54
CA GLU A 134 -5.77 -9.53 4.16
C GLU A 134 -4.47 -10.33 3.92
N GLY A 135 -3.87 -10.90 4.98
CA GLY A 135 -2.63 -11.68 4.95
C GLY A 135 -2.78 -13.07 4.36
#